data_AF-A0A2D4G077-F1
#
_entry.id   AF-A0A2D4G077-F1
#
_cell.length_a   1.000
_cell.length_b   1.000
_cell.length_c   1.000
_cell.angle_alpha   90.00
_cell.angle_beta   90.00
_cell.angle_gamma   90.00
#
_symmetry.space_group_name_H-M   'P 1'
#
loop_
_entity.id
_entity.type
_entity.pdbx_description
1 polymer ?
#
loop_
_entity_poly.entity_id
_entity_poly.type
_entity_poly.pdbx_seq_one_letter_code
_entity_poly.pdbx_strand_id
1 'polypeptide(L)'
;MFLETLVDFIQVHKEDLQDWLFVLLTQLLKKMGADLLGSVQAKVQKALDVTRESFPNDLQFSILMRFTVDQTQTPSLKTVKPALQDQLRSFWSSKVKVAILKYIETLAQQMDPGDFVNSSETRLAVSRIITWTTEPKSSDVRKAAQSVLISLFELNTPEFTMLLGALPKTFQDGATKLLHSHLRNTGSGGQGPMGSPLTRPVPRSPASWSSPITSPTNTSQNTLSPSAFDYDSENMNSEDIYSSLRGVTEAIQNFSFRSQEDMNEPMKWDSKKEDGDSVSIMEKSV
;
A
#
# COMPACT_ATOMS: atom_id res chain seq x y z
N MET A 1 -25.33 19.10 18.38
CA MET A 1 -25.01 19.49 19.76
C MET A 1 -23.54 19.21 20.03
N PHE A 2 -23.11 18.13 20.71
CA PHE A 2 -21.71 18.00 21.16
C PHE A 2 -20.63 18.20 20.07
N LEU A 3 -20.71 17.51 18.92
CA LEU A 3 -19.68 17.61 17.88
C LEU A 3 -19.62 18.99 17.20
N GLU A 4 -20.73 19.73 17.18
CA GLU A 4 -20.76 21.10 16.65
C GLU A 4 -20.09 22.04 17.65
N THR A 5 -20.43 21.92 18.94
CA THR A 5 -19.77 22.66 20.02
C THR A 5 -18.28 22.33 20.10
N LEU A 6 -17.88 21.10 19.80
CA LEU A 6 -16.47 20.70 19.77
C LEU A 6 -15.71 21.44 18.66
N VAL A 7 -16.32 21.64 17.49
CA VAL A 7 -15.72 22.41 16.40
C VAL A 7 -15.46 23.85 16.86
N ASP A 8 -16.48 24.50 17.43
CA ASP A 8 -16.35 25.87 17.94
C ASP A 8 -15.29 25.96 19.04
N PHE A 9 -15.29 24.99 19.96
CA PHE A 9 -14.33 24.91 21.06
C PHE A 9 -12.88 24.79 20.57
N ILE A 10 -12.61 23.94 19.57
CA ILE A 10 -11.28 23.80 18.96
C ILE A 10 -10.84 25.13 18.36
N GLN A 11 -11.70 25.79 17.58
CA GLN A 11 -11.33 27.03 16.89
C GLN A 11 -10.99 28.17 17.86
N VAL A 12 -11.72 28.27 18.97
CA VAL A 12 -11.52 29.32 19.97
C VAL A 12 -10.33 29.03 20.89
N HIS A 13 -10.12 27.78 21.28
CA HIS A 13 -9.16 27.41 22.32
C HIS A 13 -7.95 26.62 21.82
N LYS A 14 -7.70 26.56 20.50
CA LYS A 14 -6.59 25.77 19.91
C LYS A 14 -5.22 26.00 20.56
N GLU A 15 -4.93 27.22 21.02
CA GLU A 15 -3.66 27.57 21.66
C GLU A 15 -3.48 26.84 23.01
N ASP A 16 -4.57 26.64 23.75
CA ASP A 16 -4.58 25.96 25.06
C ASP A 16 -4.78 24.44 24.95
N LEU A 17 -5.10 23.94 23.75
CA LEU A 17 -5.50 22.55 23.52
C LEU A 17 -4.38 21.63 23.00
N GLN A 18 -3.15 22.14 22.85
CA GLN A 18 -2.04 21.33 22.34
C GLN A 18 -1.80 20.05 23.17
N ASP A 19 -1.81 20.15 24.51
CA ASP A 19 -1.65 18.99 25.41
C ASP A 19 -2.79 17.98 25.28
N TRP A 20 -3.97 18.44 24.87
CA TRP A 20 -5.16 17.61 24.69
C TRP A 20 -5.28 17.04 23.27
N LEU A 21 -4.44 17.48 22.33
CA LEU A 21 -4.53 17.08 20.92
C LEU A 21 -4.45 15.56 20.73
N PHE A 22 -3.59 14.89 21.50
CA PHE A 22 -3.50 13.42 21.43
C PHE A 22 -4.84 12.76 21.75
N VAL A 23 -5.50 13.19 22.82
CA VAL A 23 -6.80 12.64 23.23
C VAL A 23 -7.86 13.00 22.20
N LEU A 24 -7.92 14.27 21.79
CA LEU A 24 -8.89 14.77 20.81
C LEU A 24 -8.81 13.99 19.49
N LEU A 25 -7.63 13.97 18.87
CA LEU A 25 -7.43 13.39 17.56
C LEU A 25 -7.66 11.87 17.58
N THR A 26 -7.08 11.15 18.54
CA THR A 26 -7.24 9.69 18.60
C THR A 26 -8.67 9.27 18.92
N GLN A 27 -9.40 10.03 19.74
CA GLN A 27 -10.81 9.72 20.02
C GLN A 27 -11.72 10.01 18.83
N LEU A 28 -11.49 11.09 18.08
CA LEU A 28 -12.23 11.37 16.86
C LEU A 28 -11.98 10.29 15.78
N LEU A 29 -10.74 9.84 15.61
CA LEU A 29 -10.40 8.76 14.68
C LEU A 29 -11.04 7.42 15.07
N LYS A 30 -11.03 7.08 16.37
CA LYS A 30 -11.76 5.91 16.89
C LYS A 30 -13.26 6.05 16.64
N LYS A 31 -13.81 7.24 16.85
CA LYS A 31 -15.23 7.53 16.63
C LYS A 31 -15.61 7.37 15.16
N MET A 32 -14.77 7.79 14.22
CA MET A 32 -14.98 7.56 12.78
C MET A 32 -15.07 6.08 12.40
N GLY A 33 -14.36 5.22 13.13
CA GLY A 33 -14.39 3.77 12.91
C GLY A 33 -15.55 3.04 13.57
N ALA A 34 -16.36 3.74 14.36
CA ALA A 34 -17.58 3.21 14.95
C ALA A 34 -18.70 3.11 13.91
N ASP A 35 -19.74 2.32 14.21
CA ASP A 35 -20.92 2.26 13.37
C ASP A 35 -21.81 3.47 13.65
N LEU A 36 -21.67 4.51 12.83
CA LEU A 36 -22.35 5.79 12.97
C LEU A 36 -23.34 6.01 11.83
N LEU A 37 -24.43 6.72 12.13
CA LEU A 37 -25.28 7.29 11.09
C LEU A 37 -24.49 8.32 10.26
N GLY A 38 -24.77 8.40 8.96
CA GLY A 38 -24.04 9.29 8.05
C GLY A 38 -24.03 10.76 8.48
N SER A 39 -25.12 11.24 9.10
CA SER A 39 -25.20 12.60 9.66
C SER A 39 -24.26 12.82 10.85
N VAL A 40 -24.04 11.80 11.68
CA VAL A 40 -23.09 11.87 12.79
C VAL A 40 -21.66 11.72 12.27
N GLN A 41 -21.44 10.80 11.32
CA GLN A 41 -20.15 10.63 10.66
C GLN A 41 -19.67 11.93 10.00
N ALA A 42 -20.55 12.66 9.31
CA ALA A 42 -20.21 13.96 8.72
C ALA A 42 -19.75 14.98 9.76
N LYS A 43 -20.34 14.99 10.96
CA LYS A 43 -19.93 15.87 12.06
C LYS A 43 -18.58 15.47 12.65
N VAL A 44 -18.31 14.17 12.79
CA VAL A 44 -16.99 13.68 13.23
C VAL A 44 -15.92 14.02 12.19
N GLN A 45 -16.22 13.84 10.90
CA GLN A 45 -15.33 14.25 9.81
C GLN A 45 -15.05 15.75 9.86
N LYS A 46 -16.08 16.58 10.06
CA LYS A 46 -15.88 18.03 10.18
C LYS A 46 -15.00 18.40 11.39
N ALA A 47 -15.17 17.73 12.52
CA ALA A 47 -14.30 17.93 13.69
C ALA A 47 -12.84 17.50 13.42
N LEU A 48 -12.62 16.41 12.68
CA LEU A 48 -11.29 15.99 12.23
C LEU A 48 -10.66 17.02 11.29
N ASP A 49 -11.42 17.56 10.33
CA ASP A 49 -10.93 18.57 9.39
C ASP A 49 -10.52 19.85 10.13
N VAL A 50 -11.37 20.32 11.06
CA VAL A 50 -11.06 21.50 11.89
C VAL A 50 -9.86 21.25 12.80
N THR A 51 -9.73 20.04 13.37
CA THR A 51 -8.54 19.65 14.12
C THR A 51 -7.29 19.76 13.22
N ARG A 52 -7.37 19.25 11.99
CA ARG A 52 -6.24 19.29 11.06
C ARG A 52 -5.78 20.71 10.74
N GLU A 53 -6.72 21.61 10.54
CA GLU A 53 -6.47 23.02 10.22
C GLU A 53 -6.02 23.86 11.43
N SER A 54 -6.24 23.38 12.66
CA SER A 54 -6.05 24.18 13.88
C SER A 54 -4.72 23.93 14.60
N PHE A 55 -4.09 22.77 14.40
CA PHE A 55 -2.90 22.37 15.14
C PHE A 55 -1.66 22.22 14.24
N PRO A 56 -0.44 22.35 14.78
CA PRO A 56 0.79 22.15 14.01
C PRO A 56 0.87 20.76 13.35
N ASN A 57 1.33 20.72 12.09
CA ASN A 57 1.36 19.50 11.30
C ASN A 57 2.32 18.44 11.85
N ASP A 58 3.50 18.86 12.29
CA ASP A 58 4.53 18.03 12.92
C ASP A 58 4.00 17.30 14.17
N LEU A 59 3.27 18.02 15.04
CA LEU A 59 2.68 17.47 16.25
C LEU A 59 1.58 16.44 15.91
N GLN A 60 0.69 16.77 14.96
CA GLN A 60 -0.34 15.84 14.50
C GLN A 60 0.27 14.58 13.88
N PHE A 61 1.29 14.74 13.04
CA PHE A 61 1.99 13.63 12.39
C PHE A 61 2.66 12.72 13.42
N SER A 62 3.38 13.28 14.38
CA SER A 62 4.01 12.55 15.48
C SER A 62 2.98 11.73 16.28
N ILE A 63 1.83 12.33 16.62
CA ILE A 63 0.72 11.65 17.29
C ILE A 63 0.21 10.47 16.46
N LEU A 64 0.02 10.66 15.14
CA LEU A 64 -0.48 9.62 14.23
C LEU A 64 0.50 8.45 14.08
N MET A 65 1.81 8.74 13.97
CA MET A 65 2.84 7.69 13.92
C MET A 65 2.82 6.88 15.21
N ARG A 66 2.81 7.54 16.38
CA ARG A 66 2.72 6.88 17.68
C ARG A 66 1.43 6.07 17.81
N PHE A 67 0.30 6.64 17.40
CA PHE A 67 -0.99 5.98 17.49
C PHE A 67 -1.05 4.72 16.61
N THR A 68 -0.52 4.79 15.38
CA THR A 68 -0.47 3.66 14.42
C THR A 68 0.23 2.42 14.98
N VAL A 69 1.23 2.62 15.84
CA VAL A 69 2.03 1.54 16.44
C VAL A 69 1.67 1.26 17.90
N ASP A 70 0.71 1.99 18.48
CA ASP A 70 0.41 1.91 19.90
C ASP A 70 -0.08 0.50 20.28
N GLN A 71 0.83 -0.28 20.85
CA GLN A 71 0.58 -1.64 21.32
C GLN A 71 -0.07 -1.67 22.70
N THR A 72 -0.16 -0.53 23.41
CA THR A 72 -0.74 -0.49 24.77
C THR A 72 -2.23 -0.83 24.80
N GLN A 73 -2.87 -0.93 23.62
CA GLN A 73 -4.27 -1.29 23.45
C GLN A 73 -4.47 -2.62 22.72
N THR A 74 -3.41 -3.38 22.41
CA THR A 74 -3.54 -4.71 21.79
C THR A 74 -2.58 -5.69 22.47
N PRO A 75 -3.00 -6.37 23.54
CA PRO A 75 -2.19 -7.43 24.14
C PRO A 75 -1.83 -8.46 23.06
N SER A 76 -0.62 -8.98 23.14
CA SER A 76 -0.09 -10.00 22.25
C SER A 76 -1.14 -11.09 22.02
N LEU A 77 -1.68 -11.14 20.80
CA LEU A 77 -2.85 -11.96 20.44
C LEU A 77 -2.64 -13.46 20.73
N LYS A 78 -1.41 -13.88 21.03
CA LYS A 78 -1.06 -15.26 21.38
C LYS A 78 -1.62 -15.75 22.72
N THR A 79 -1.92 -14.86 23.67
CA THR A 79 -2.37 -15.27 25.02
C THR A 79 -3.82 -14.89 25.33
N VAL A 80 -4.51 -14.24 24.39
CA VAL A 80 -5.85 -13.69 24.62
C VAL A 80 -6.91 -14.66 24.11
N LYS A 81 -7.93 -14.93 24.95
CA LYS A 81 -9.08 -15.77 24.59
C LYS A 81 -9.71 -15.28 23.27
N PRO A 82 -10.12 -16.18 22.34
CA PRO A 82 -10.66 -15.81 21.03
C PRO A 82 -11.74 -14.71 21.06
N ALA A 83 -12.64 -14.71 22.05
CA ALA A 83 -13.68 -13.70 22.20
C ALA A 83 -13.15 -12.28 22.52
N LEU A 84 -12.08 -12.17 23.32
CA LEU A 84 -11.39 -10.90 23.57
C LEU A 84 -10.51 -10.51 22.38
N GLN A 85 -10.04 -11.49 21.62
CA GLN A 85 -9.30 -11.29 20.39
C GLN A 85 -10.15 -10.56 19.33
N ASP A 86 -11.44 -10.89 19.23
CA ASP A 86 -12.39 -10.19 18.35
C ASP A 86 -12.74 -8.78 18.86
N GLN A 87 -12.84 -8.56 20.18
CA GLN A 87 -12.98 -7.22 20.77
C GLN A 87 -11.74 -6.33 20.53
N LEU A 88 -10.54 -6.90 20.60
CA LEU A 88 -9.29 -6.18 20.32
C LEU A 88 -9.08 -5.93 18.82
N ARG A 89 -9.50 -6.87 17.96
CA ARG A 89 -9.60 -6.63 16.51
C ARG A 89 -10.67 -5.58 16.18
N SER A 90 -11.72 -5.47 17.00
CA SER A 90 -12.74 -4.42 16.89
C SER A 90 -12.18 -3.04 17.26
N PHE A 91 -11.25 -2.94 18.21
CA PHE A 91 -10.58 -1.68 18.53
C PHE A 91 -9.75 -1.15 17.35
N TRP A 92 -9.12 -2.06 16.59
CA TRP A 92 -8.46 -1.78 15.31
C TRP A 92 -9.31 -2.24 14.13
N SER A 93 -10.59 -1.86 14.13
CA SER A 93 -11.47 -2.18 13.01
C SER A 93 -10.87 -1.67 11.70
N SER A 94 -11.16 -2.34 10.58
CA SER A 94 -10.76 -1.85 9.26
C SER A 94 -11.21 -0.40 9.03
N LYS A 95 -12.35 0.01 9.61
CA LYS A 95 -12.84 1.40 9.55
C LYS A 95 -11.94 2.37 10.32
N VAL A 96 -11.48 2.01 11.53
CA VAL A 96 -10.52 2.85 12.30
C VAL A 96 -9.21 2.98 11.54
N LYS A 97 -8.66 1.88 11.00
CA LYS A 97 -7.43 1.92 10.19
C LYS A 97 -7.60 2.85 8.98
N VAL A 98 -8.70 2.72 8.25
CA VAL A 98 -8.99 3.59 7.09
C VAL A 98 -9.10 5.05 7.52
N ALA A 99 -9.74 5.35 8.66
CA ALA A 99 -9.84 6.72 9.17
C ALA A 99 -8.46 7.32 9.47
N ILE A 100 -7.59 6.56 10.15
CA ILE A 100 -6.20 6.98 10.44
C ILE A 100 -5.43 7.21 9.15
N LEU A 101 -5.47 6.25 8.22
CA LEU A 101 -4.74 6.31 6.96
C LEU A 101 -5.18 7.51 6.11
N LYS A 102 -6.49 7.72 5.94
CA LYS A 102 -7.01 8.89 5.20
C LYS A 102 -6.63 10.21 5.86
N TYR A 103 -6.57 10.25 7.19
CA TYR A 103 -6.11 11.43 7.90
C TYR A 103 -4.62 11.72 7.64
N ILE A 104 -3.76 10.69 7.74
CA ILE A 104 -2.32 10.80 7.43
C ILE A 104 -2.11 11.24 5.98
N GLU A 105 -2.81 10.62 5.03
CA GLU A 105 -2.76 10.97 3.60
C GLU A 105 -3.05 12.46 3.39
N THR A 106 -4.15 12.96 3.97
CA THR A 106 -4.55 14.36 3.81
C THR A 106 -3.61 15.31 4.54
N LEU A 107 -3.11 14.93 5.72
CA LEU A 107 -2.14 15.73 6.48
C LEU A 107 -0.81 15.85 5.71
N ALA A 108 -0.32 14.75 5.12
CA ALA A 108 0.91 14.74 4.35
C ALA A 108 0.88 15.69 3.14
N GLN A 109 -0.29 15.98 2.57
CA GLN A 109 -0.46 16.97 1.50
C GLN A 109 -0.32 18.42 1.96
N GLN A 110 -0.37 18.68 3.27
CA GLN A 110 -0.30 20.01 3.89
C GLN A 110 1.00 20.23 4.69
N MET A 111 1.77 19.17 4.90
CA MET A 111 3.03 19.18 5.63
C MET A 111 4.16 19.78 4.79
N ASP A 112 5.09 20.45 5.46
CA ASP A 112 6.39 20.76 4.86
C ASP A 112 7.29 19.50 4.89
N PRO A 113 8.23 19.32 3.93
CA PRO A 113 9.12 18.16 3.93
C PRO A 113 9.91 17.96 5.23
N GLY A 114 10.18 19.05 5.97
CA GLY A 114 10.87 19.02 7.26
C GLY A 114 10.05 18.45 8.42
N ASP A 115 8.72 18.42 8.31
CA ASP A 115 7.83 17.82 9.31
C ASP A 115 7.90 16.28 9.28
N PHE A 116 8.29 15.71 8.15
CA PHE A 116 8.48 14.27 7.99
C PHE A 116 9.86 13.85 8.49
N VAL A 117 9.92 13.36 9.74
CA VAL A 117 11.16 12.94 10.40
C VAL A 117 11.30 11.42 10.45
N ASN A 118 12.45 10.89 10.01
CA ASN A 118 12.81 9.47 10.14
C ASN A 118 13.18 9.07 11.59
N SER A 119 12.18 9.10 12.48
CA SER A 119 12.30 8.62 13.86
C SER A 119 12.09 7.11 13.98
N SER A 120 12.31 6.57 15.19
CA SER A 120 12.04 5.16 15.47
C SER A 120 10.54 4.84 15.37
N GLU A 121 9.70 5.77 15.81
CA GLU A 121 8.24 5.73 15.79
C GLU A 121 7.73 5.76 14.35
N THR A 122 8.27 6.66 13.52
CA THR A 122 7.94 6.73 12.08
C THR A 122 8.31 5.44 11.38
N ARG A 123 9.50 4.86 11.65
CA ARG A 123 9.90 3.56 11.07
C ARG A 123 8.95 2.43 11.44
N LEU A 124 8.56 2.34 12.72
CA LEU A 124 7.60 1.33 13.17
C LEU A 124 6.22 1.55 12.53
N ALA A 125 5.77 2.80 12.41
CA ALA A 125 4.48 3.15 11.83
C ALA A 125 4.45 2.84 10.33
N VAL A 126 5.46 3.24 9.58
CA VAL A 126 5.59 2.92 8.16
C VAL A 126 5.67 1.41 7.94
N SER A 127 6.44 0.68 8.75
CA SER A 127 6.47 -0.80 8.71
C SER A 127 5.07 -1.38 8.90
N ARG A 128 4.31 -0.86 9.87
CA ARG A 128 2.94 -1.29 10.13
C ARG A 128 2.00 -0.99 8.96
N ILE A 129 2.11 0.21 8.36
CA ILE A 129 1.31 0.60 7.19
C ILE A 129 1.65 -0.29 5.98
N ILE A 130 2.92 -0.66 5.77
CA ILE A 130 3.29 -1.63 4.72
C ILE A 130 2.57 -2.97 4.94
N THR A 131 2.49 -3.47 6.18
CA THR A 131 1.72 -4.71 6.45
C THR A 131 0.22 -4.59 6.13
N TRP A 132 -0.34 -3.38 6.15
CA TRP A 132 -1.74 -3.13 5.82
C TRP A 132 -2.01 -3.08 4.32
N THR A 133 -0.99 -2.89 3.48
CA THR A 133 -1.13 -2.97 2.01
C THR A 133 -1.55 -4.37 1.54
N THR A 134 -1.33 -5.40 2.36
CA THR A 134 -1.74 -6.78 2.13
C THR A 134 -2.86 -7.25 3.06
N GLU A 135 -3.62 -6.33 3.67
CA GLU A 135 -4.74 -6.67 4.57
C GLU A 135 -5.78 -7.55 3.84
N PRO A 136 -5.98 -8.83 4.23
CA PRO A 136 -6.79 -9.77 3.46
C PRO A 136 -8.27 -9.39 3.44
N LYS A 137 -8.79 -8.88 4.56
CA LYS A 137 -10.23 -8.70 4.78
C LYS A 137 -10.78 -7.36 4.26
N SER A 138 -9.93 -6.38 3.96
CA SER A 138 -10.38 -5.03 3.60
C SER A 138 -9.56 -4.42 2.48
N SER A 139 -10.17 -4.32 1.30
CA SER A 139 -9.60 -3.58 0.17
C SER A 139 -9.42 -2.10 0.47
N ASP A 140 -10.29 -1.50 1.28
CA ASP A 140 -10.23 -0.08 1.62
C ASP A 140 -8.99 0.22 2.47
N VAL A 141 -8.68 -0.66 3.42
CA VAL A 141 -7.42 -0.58 4.19
C VAL A 141 -6.23 -0.70 3.25
N ARG A 142 -6.23 -1.66 2.32
CA ARG A 142 -5.13 -1.81 1.35
C ARG A 142 -4.94 -0.55 0.53
N LYS A 143 -6.00 -0.01 -0.07
CA LYS A 143 -5.95 1.20 -0.89
C LYS A 143 -5.47 2.41 -0.10
N ALA A 144 -6.03 2.66 1.08
CA ALA A 144 -5.64 3.79 1.91
C ALA A 144 -4.18 3.68 2.39
N ALA A 145 -3.71 2.46 2.70
CA ALA A 145 -2.31 2.24 3.08
C ALA A 145 -1.36 2.53 1.91
N GLN A 146 -1.73 2.13 0.69
CA GLN A 146 -0.96 2.44 -0.51
C GLN A 146 -0.89 3.96 -0.76
N SER A 147 -2.03 4.66 -0.66
CA SER A 147 -2.07 6.12 -0.78
C SER A 147 -1.14 6.80 0.22
N VAL A 148 -1.17 6.40 1.50
CA VAL A 148 -0.29 6.98 2.52
C VAL A 148 1.19 6.79 2.17
N LEU A 149 1.60 5.59 1.74
CA LEU A 149 3.00 5.35 1.38
C LEU A 149 3.44 6.20 0.19
N ILE A 150 2.55 6.43 -0.78
CA ILE A 150 2.81 7.32 -1.92
C ILE A 150 2.91 8.77 -1.44
N SER A 151 1.96 9.26 -0.65
CA SER A 151 1.96 10.63 -0.16
C SER A 151 3.19 10.95 0.69
N LEU A 152 3.64 10.02 1.53
CA LEU A 152 4.88 10.21 2.31
C LEU A 152 6.13 10.18 1.43
N PHE A 153 6.15 9.35 0.40
CA PHE A 153 7.24 9.33 -0.59
C PHE A 153 7.32 10.65 -1.37
N GLU A 154 6.17 11.19 -1.78
CA GLU A 154 6.09 12.47 -2.51
C GLU A 154 6.39 13.68 -1.61
N LEU A 155 6.01 13.62 -0.33
CA LEU A 155 6.30 14.67 0.65
C LEU A 155 7.81 14.88 0.83
N ASN A 156 8.58 13.79 1.00
CA ASN A 156 10.03 13.89 1.17
C ASN A 156 10.73 12.60 0.71
N THR A 157 10.97 12.51 -0.60
CA THR A 157 11.58 11.33 -1.24
C THR A 157 12.93 10.91 -0.63
N PRO A 158 13.90 11.82 -0.40
CA PRO A 158 15.17 11.44 0.23
C PRO A 158 14.99 10.80 1.61
N GLU A 159 14.21 11.45 2.48
CA GLU A 159 13.99 10.99 3.84
C GLU A 159 13.21 9.67 3.87
N PHE A 160 12.20 9.52 3.00
CA PHE A 160 11.44 8.28 2.89
C PHE A 160 12.32 7.12 2.39
N THR A 161 13.22 7.39 1.45
CA THR A 161 14.18 6.40 0.95
C THR A 161 15.15 5.97 2.05
N MET A 162 15.67 6.92 2.84
CA MET A 162 16.51 6.61 4.00
C MET A 162 15.76 5.80 5.06
N LEU A 163 14.48 6.12 5.29
CA LEU A 163 13.61 5.37 6.19
C LEU A 163 13.46 3.92 5.72
N LEU A 164 13.10 3.70 4.46
CA LEU A 164 12.97 2.34 3.89
C LEU A 164 14.28 1.56 3.99
N GLY A 165 15.43 2.20 3.77
CA GLY A 165 16.74 1.56 3.89
C GLY A 165 17.02 0.96 5.27
N ALA A 166 16.39 1.48 6.32
CA ALA A 166 16.50 0.97 7.68
C ALA A 166 15.51 -0.17 8.02
N LEU A 167 14.59 -0.52 7.11
CA LEU A 167 13.60 -1.58 7.32
C LEU A 167 14.07 -2.93 6.75
N PRO A 168 13.55 -4.07 7.26
CA PRO A 168 13.80 -5.39 6.67
C PRO A 168 13.52 -5.45 5.16
N LYS A 169 14.29 -6.27 4.44
CA LYS A 169 14.26 -6.33 2.97
C LYS A 169 12.88 -6.64 2.38
N THR A 170 12.09 -7.46 3.06
CA THR A 170 10.70 -7.77 2.67
C THR A 170 9.79 -6.55 2.63
N PHE A 171 9.96 -5.61 3.56
CA PHE A 171 9.20 -4.35 3.57
C PHE A 171 9.69 -3.40 2.48
N GLN A 172 10.99 -3.33 2.26
CA GLN A 172 11.56 -2.55 1.16
C GLN A 172 10.99 -3.01 -0.19
N ASP A 173 11.04 -4.31 -0.47
CA ASP A 173 10.60 -4.85 -1.76
C ASP A 173 9.09 -4.61 -1.99
N GLY A 174 8.28 -4.70 -0.94
CA GLY A 174 6.84 -4.37 -1.00
C GLY A 174 6.59 -2.89 -1.34
N ALA A 175 7.30 -1.98 -0.66
CA ALA A 175 7.16 -0.54 -0.89
C ALA A 175 7.71 -0.13 -2.26
N THR A 176 8.88 -0.62 -2.66
CA THR A 176 9.51 -0.29 -3.95
C THR A 176 8.65 -0.74 -5.13
N LYS A 177 8.04 -1.93 -5.09
CA LYS A 177 7.10 -2.38 -6.14
C LYS A 177 5.90 -1.44 -6.29
N LEU A 178 5.33 -1.01 -5.17
CA LEU A 178 4.20 -0.09 -5.13
C LEU A 178 4.58 1.28 -5.72
N LEU A 179 5.72 1.84 -5.32
CA LEU A 179 6.20 3.13 -5.79
C LEU A 179 6.56 3.11 -7.29
N HIS A 180 7.21 2.05 -7.78
CA HIS A 180 7.47 1.90 -9.22
C HIS A 180 6.18 1.83 -10.04
N SER A 181 5.17 1.11 -9.55
CA SER A 181 3.86 1.07 -10.19
C SER A 181 3.22 2.46 -10.23
N HIS A 182 3.35 3.24 -9.16
CA HIS A 182 2.85 4.60 -9.11
C HIS A 182 3.54 5.51 -10.14
N LEU A 183 4.87 5.55 -10.15
CA LEU A 183 5.67 6.37 -11.08
C LEU A 183 5.40 6.04 -12.55
N ARG A 184 5.19 4.76 -12.88
CA ARG A 184 4.84 4.34 -14.24
C ARG A 184 3.45 4.83 -14.66
N ASN A 185 2.48 4.78 -13.75
CA ASN A 185 1.11 5.22 -14.00
C ASN A 185 0.98 6.75 -14.04
N THR A 186 1.73 7.49 -13.22
CA THR A 186 1.74 8.96 -13.24
C THR A 186 2.52 9.50 -14.44
N GLY A 187 3.62 8.84 -14.82
CA GLY A 187 4.43 9.20 -16.00
C GLY A 187 3.75 8.96 -17.36
N SER A 188 2.61 8.23 -17.40
CA SER A 188 1.86 7.94 -18.63
C SER A 188 0.57 8.76 -18.79
N GLY A 189 0.21 9.60 -17.80
CA GLY A 189 -0.97 10.49 -17.84
C GLY A 189 -0.74 11.87 -18.45
N GLY A 190 0.48 12.17 -18.92
CA GLY A 190 0.87 13.46 -19.49
C GLY A 190 1.11 13.42 -21.00
N GLN A 191 0.11 13.06 -21.80
CA GLN A 191 0.11 13.34 -23.25
C GLN A 191 -1.15 14.11 -23.62
N GLY A 192 -1.02 15.44 -23.70
CA GLY A 192 -1.96 16.26 -24.46
C GLY A 192 -1.83 15.95 -25.96
N PRO A 193 -2.88 16.17 -26.76
CA PRO A 193 -2.81 15.98 -28.21
C PRO A 193 -1.99 17.13 -28.81
N MET A 194 -0.69 16.92 -29.00
CA MET A 194 0.17 17.93 -29.64
C MET A 194 0.27 17.64 -31.14
N GLY A 195 -0.50 18.41 -31.90
CA GLY A 195 -0.41 18.46 -33.36
C GLY A 195 0.95 18.94 -33.86
N SER A 196 1.28 18.56 -35.10
CA SER A 196 2.43 19.03 -35.85
C SER A 196 2.45 20.55 -36.02
N PRO A 197 3.64 21.15 -36.27
CA PRO A 197 3.87 21.60 -37.64
C PRO A 197 5.32 21.48 -38.14
N LEU A 198 5.42 21.12 -39.43
CA LEU A 198 6.22 21.79 -40.47
C LEU A 198 7.76 21.88 -40.32
N THR A 199 8.49 20.97 -40.98
CA THR A 199 9.73 21.33 -41.71
C THR A 199 9.90 20.49 -42.98
N ARG A 200 9.87 21.18 -44.12
CA ARG A 200 10.13 20.70 -45.50
C ARG A 200 11.65 20.61 -45.73
N PRO A 201 12.14 19.67 -46.55
CA PRO A 201 12.86 20.12 -47.76
C PRO A 201 12.45 19.36 -49.04
N VAL A 202 12.46 20.11 -50.15
CA VAL A 202 12.24 19.67 -51.53
C VAL A 202 13.48 18.95 -52.07
N PRO A 203 13.32 17.94 -52.95
CA PRO A 203 14.20 17.81 -54.10
C PRO A 203 13.44 17.88 -55.44
N ARG A 204 14.12 18.52 -56.39
CA ARG A 204 13.71 18.87 -57.75
C ARG A 204 13.47 17.64 -58.63
N SER A 205 12.46 17.69 -59.49
CA SER A 205 12.38 16.87 -60.71
C SER A 205 13.29 17.43 -61.82
N PRO A 206 13.68 16.59 -62.79
CA PRO A 206 13.40 16.95 -64.18
C PRO A 206 12.82 15.81 -65.04
N ALA A 207 11.77 16.17 -65.78
CA ALA A 207 11.40 15.79 -67.14
C ALA A 207 11.26 14.31 -67.62
N SER A 208 10.06 14.03 -68.18
CA SER A 208 9.74 13.22 -69.38
C SER A 208 9.91 11.69 -69.24
N TRP A 209 8.99 10.80 -69.61
CA TRP A 209 8.24 10.66 -70.87
C TRP A 209 7.00 9.75 -70.71
N SER A 210 5.95 10.07 -71.47
CA SER A 210 4.97 9.19 -72.16
C SER A 210 4.03 8.23 -71.40
N SER A 211 2.73 8.54 -71.47
CA SER A 211 1.60 7.59 -71.47
C SER A 211 1.59 6.71 -72.74
N PRO A 212 0.80 5.60 -72.81
CA PRO A 212 -0.62 5.75 -73.19
C PRO A 212 -1.60 4.68 -72.63
N ILE A 213 -2.88 5.09 -72.49
CA ILE A 213 -4.15 4.45 -72.94
C ILE A 213 -4.43 2.99 -72.45
N THR A 214 -5.56 2.61 -71.85
CA THR A 214 -6.99 2.72 -72.22
C THR A 214 -7.87 2.45 -70.98
N SER A 215 -9.05 3.09 -70.90
CA SER A 215 -10.21 2.56 -70.17
C SER A 215 -11.06 1.70 -71.12
N PRO A 216 -11.90 0.75 -70.65
CA PRO A 216 -13.30 1.13 -70.37
C PRO A 216 -14.03 0.36 -69.24
N THR A 217 -14.99 1.09 -68.65
CA THR A 217 -16.36 0.78 -68.21
C THR A 217 -16.85 -0.67 -67.93
N ASN A 218 -17.50 -0.83 -66.76
CA ASN A 218 -18.93 -1.22 -66.56
C ASN A 218 -19.29 -2.52 -65.79
N THR A 219 -20.18 -2.35 -64.79
CA THR A 219 -21.40 -3.14 -64.46
C THR A 219 -21.31 -4.58 -63.90
N SER A 220 -21.68 -4.66 -62.61
CA SER A 220 -22.64 -5.59 -61.96
C SER A 220 -22.26 -7.00 -61.46
N GLN A 221 -22.98 -7.35 -60.38
CA GLN A 221 -23.38 -8.66 -59.83
C GLN A 221 -22.61 -9.25 -58.64
N ASN A 222 -23.29 -9.18 -57.47
CA ASN A 222 -23.50 -10.19 -56.42
C ASN A 222 -22.53 -11.37 -56.32
N THR A 223 -21.96 -11.59 -55.13
CA THR A 223 -21.92 -12.91 -54.44
C THR A 223 -21.59 -12.76 -52.94
N LEU A 224 -21.97 -13.79 -52.17
CA LEU A 224 -22.06 -13.87 -50.71
C LEU A 224 -20.69 -14.07 -49.98
N SER A 225 -20.70 -13.83 -48.66
CA SER A 225 -19.71 -13.95 -47.54
C SER A 225 -18.72 -15.16 -47.55
N PRO A 226 -17.75 -15.38 -46.60
CA PRO A 226 -17.44 -14.71 -45.30
C PRO A 226 -15.92 -14.59 -44.89
N SER A 227 -15.67 -14.00 -43.71
CA SER A 227 -14.50 -14.20 -42.79
C SER A 227 -13.09 -13.69 -43.16
N ALA A 228 -12.53 -12.85 -42.28
CA ALA A 228 -11.21 -13.06 -41.67
C ALA A 228 -11.04 -12.12 -40.47
N PHE A 229 -10.68 -12.69 -39.33
CA PHE A 229 -10.25 -11.99 -38.13
C PHE A 229 -8.94 -11.25 -38.42
N ASP A 230 -8.89 -9.94 -38.15
CA ASP A 230 -7.64 -9.21 -38.02
C ASP A 230 -6.89 -9.75 -36.79
N TYR A 231 -5.93 -10.64 -37.03
CA TYR A 231 -4.88 -10.93 -36.06
C TYR A 231 -3.86 -9.79 -36.15
N ASP A 232 -3.93 -8.87 -35.20
CA ASP A 232 -2.83 -7.97 -34.88
C ASP A 232 -1.72 -8.83 -34.26
N SER A 233 -0.80 -9.28 -35.12
CA SER A 233 0.31 -10.16 -34.75
C SER A 233 1.33 -9.33 -33.97
N GLU A 234 1.07 -9.15 -32.67
CA GLU A 234 1.96 -8.47 -31.76
C GLU A 234 3.37 -9.08 -31.79
N ASN A 235 4.33 -8.16 -31.85
CA ASN A 235 5.74 -8.25 -31.54
C ASN A 235 6.03 -9.12 -30.29
N MET A 236 6.04 -10.45 -30.43
CA MET A 236 6.56 -11.36 -29.42
C MET A 236 8.08 -11.43 -29.51
N ASN A 237 8.76 -10.91 -28.48
CA ASN A 237 10.20 -11.08 -28.31
C ASN A 237 10.48 -12.55 -27.96
N SER A 238 10.98 -13.34 -28.91
CA SER A 238 11.22 -14.77 -28.72
C SER A 238 12.23 -15.06 -27.60
N GLU A 239 13.14 -14.14 -27.30
CA GLU A 239 14.16 -14.29 -26.26
C GLU A 239 13.59 -14.29 -24.83
N ASP A 240 12.51 -13.53 -24.59
CA ASP A 240 11.83 -13.47 -23.28
C ASP A 240 11.04 -14.76 -23.01
N ILE A 241 10.56 -15.40 -24.07
CA ILE A 241 9.85 -16.68 -23.99
C ILE A 241 10.85 -17.80 -23.69
N TYR A 242 12.01 -17.84 -24.36
CA TYR A 242 13.05 -18.83 -24.08
C TYR A 242 13.67 -18.66 -22.69
N SER A 243 13.93 -17.42 -22.25
CA SER A 243 14.42 -17.16 -20.89
C SER A 243 13.39 -17.53 -19.81
N SER A 244 12.10 -17.26 -20.04
CA SER A 244 11.02 -17.69 -19.14
C SER A 244 10.90 -19.22 -19.06
N LEU A 245 10.94 -19.92 -20.19
CA LEU A 245 10.88 -21.38 -20.23
C LEU A 245 12.11 -22.02 -19.57
N ARG A 246 13.30 -21.44 -19.75
CA ARG A 246 14.53 -21.91 -19.10
C ARG A 246 14.49 -21.69 -17.59
N GLY A 247 14.05 -20.53 -17.12
CA GLY A 247 13.91 -20.23 -15.69
C GLY A 247 12.89 -21.13 -14.98
N VAL A 248 11.77 -21.46 -15.64
CA VAL A 248 10.79 -22.43 -15.12
C VAL A 248 11.40 -23.83 -15.02
N THR A 249 12.21 -24.24 -16.00
CA THR A 249 12.89 -25.55 -15.99
C THR A 249 13.90 -25.65 -14.85
N GLU A 250 14.70 -24.61 -14.61
CA GLU A 250 15.68 -24.56 -13.51
C GLU A 250 15.00 -24.58 -12.13
N ALA A 251 13.86 -23.88 -11.98
CA ALA A 251 13.09 -23.89 -10.74
C ALA A 251 12.51 -25.29 -10.42
N ILE A 252 12.02 -26.01 -11.43
CA ILE A 252 11.48 -27.37 -11.27
C ILE A 252 12.60 -28.36 -10.89
N GLN A 253 13.77 -28.27 -11.53
CA GLN A 253 14.92 -29.11 -11.18
C GLN A 253 15.43 -28.85 -9.75
N ASN A 254 15.52 -27.58 -9.34
CA ASN A 254 15.90 -27.24 -7.98
C ASN A 254 14.89 -27.71 -6.93
N PHE A 255 13.59 -27.70 -7.24
CA PHE A 255 12.57 -28.24 -6.34
C PHE A 255 12.66 -29.76 -6.22
N SER A 256 12.95 -30.45 -7.33
CA SER A 256 13.16 -31.90 -7.36
C SER A 256 14.45 -32.33 -6.65
N PHE A 257 15.49 -31.49 -6.64
CA PHE A 257 16.76 -31.79 -5.96
C PHE A 257 16.64 -31.57 -4.44
N ARG A 258 15.99 -30.48 -4.01
CA ARG A 258 15.75 -30.20 -2.58
C ARG A 258 14.79 -31.20 -1.91
N SER A 259 13.75 -31.66 -2.61
CA SER A 259 12.83 -32.66 -2.05
C SER A 259 13.47 -34.03 -1.86
N GLN A 260 14.58 -34.30 -2.55
CA GLN A 260 15.36 -35.53 -2.43
C GLN A 260 16.41 -35.45 -1.30
N GLU A 261 16.92 -34.25 -0.97
CA GLU A 261 17.78 -34.01 0.19
C GLU A 261 17.03 -34.09 1.54
N ASP A 262 15.78 -33.62 1.61
CA ASP A 262 14.96 -33.68 2.84
C ASP A 262 14.49 -35.10 3.21
N MET A 263 14.61 -36.09 2.31
CA MET A 263 14.23 -37.49 2.57
C MET A 263 15.39 -38.36 3.10
N ASN A 264 16.60 -37.81 3.24
CA ASN A 264 17.80 -38.56 3.63
C ASN A 264 18.26 -38.32 5.08
N GLU A 265 17.48 -37.62 5.91
CA GLU A 265 17.73 -37.54 7.35
C GLU A 265 17.07 -38.74 8.08
N PRO A 266 17.85 -39.65 8.72
CA PRO A 266 17.26 -40.69 9.54
C PRO A 266 16.65 -40.08 10.81
N MET A 267 15.33 -40.13 10.90
CA MET A 267 14.53 -39.76 12.07
C MET A 267 14.95 -40.61 13.28
N LYS A 268 15.83 -40.09 14.14
CA LYS A 268 16.13 -40.72 15.45
C LYS A 268 14.99 -40.41 16.44
N TRP A 269 14.04 -41.32 16.54
CA TRP A 269 13.19 -41.48 17.72
C TRP A 269 13.81 -42.54 18.62
N ASP A 270 14.04 -42.24 19.89
CA ASP A 270 13.79 -43.25 20.90
C ASP A 270 13.36 -42.66 22.25
N SER A 271 12.41 -43.36 22.85
CA SER A 271 11.79 -43.08 24.14
C SER A 271 12.39 -43.99 25.21
N LYS A 272 12.27 -43.55 26.47
CA LYS A 272 11.90 -44.36 27.66
C LYS A 272 12.97 -44.64 28.73
N LYS A 273 12.55 -44.26 29.96
CA LYS A 273 12.64 -44.93 31.27
C LYS A 273 13.60 -44.38 32.35
N GLU A 274 12.93 -44.02 33.46
CA GLU A 274 13.28 -43.96 34.88
C GLU A 274 14.49 -44.83 35.32
N ASP A 275 15.34 -44.32 36.22
CA ASP A 275 15.27 -44.66 37.65
C ASP A 275 16.24 -43.83 38.52
N GLY A 276 15.85 -43.59 39.77
CA GLY A 276 16.76 -43.45 40.91
C GLY A 276 17.35 -42.06 41.22
N ASP A 277 16.70 -41.33 42.13
CA ASP A 277 17.47 -40.86 43.29
C ASP A 277 16.60 -40.75 44.55
N SER A 278 17.19 -41.21 45.66
CA SER A 278 16.56 -41.36 46.96
C SER A 278 17.38 -40.58 47.98
N VAL A 279 16.73 -40.20 49.09
CA VAL A 279 17.31 -39.70 50.37
C VAL A 279 17.65 -38.19 50.35
N SER A 280 17.18 -37.29 51.24
CA SER A 280 16.40 -37.37 52.48
C SER A 280 16.13 -35.96 53.05
N ILE A 281 15.01 -35.81 53.80
CA ILE A 281 14.85 -35.11 55.11
C ILE A 281 15.02 -33.57 55.11
N MET A 282 14.17 -32.71 55.71
CA MET A 282 13.22 -32.81 56.82
C MET A 282 12.14 -31.71 56.73
N GLU A 283 10.96 -32.04 57.23
CA GLU A 283 9.91 -31.12 57.65
C GLU A 283 10.39 -30.03 58.64
N LYS A 284 9.70 -28.89 58.62
CA LYS A 284 8.90 -28.43 59.78
C LYS A 284 8.08 -27.19 59.42
N SER A 285 6.76 -27.32 59.57
CA SER A 285 5.85 -26.22 59.92
C SER A 285 4.94 -26.75 61.03
N VAL A 286 5.16 -26.27 62.27
CA VAL A 286 4.19 -25.59 63.15
C VAL A 286 5.01 -24.77 64.14
#